data_AF-A0A916NIX6-F1
#
_entry.id   AF-A0A916NIX6-F1
#
_cell.length_a   1.000
_cell.length_b   1.000
_cell.length_c   1.000
_cell.angle_alpha   90.00
_cell.angle_beta   90.00
_cell.angle_gamma   90.00
#
_symmetry.space_group_name_H-M   'P 1'
#
loop_
_entity.id
_entity.type
_entity.pdbx_description
1 polymer ?
#
loop_
_entity_poly.entity_id
_entity_poly.type
_entity_poly.pdbx_seq_one_letter_code
_entity_poly.pdbx_strand_id
1 'polypeptide(L)' 'MIVITLVYAAMAWHEWLYLSQRNRKKRTYWIVGSFIAAAFLYTSAVFCFKDFASPNRLIEYALRPVLNIIR' A
#
# COMPACT_ATOMS: atom_id res chain seq x y z
N MET A 1 -12.67 -2.81 -2.85
CA MET A 1 -12.12 -1.82 -3.81
C MET A 1 -12.38 -0.39 -3.38
N ILE A 2 -13.64 0.05 -3.23
CA ILE A 2 -13.99 1.44 -2.86
C ILE A 2 -13.23 1.94 -1.61
N VAL A 3 -13.18 1.14 -0.54
CA VAL A 3 -12.45 1.52 0.69
C VAL A 3 -10.95 1.71 0.46
N ILE A 4 -10.31 0.79 -0.29
CA ILE A 4 -8.87 0.88 -0.61
C ILE A 4 -8.60 2.13 -1.44
N THR A 5 -9.44 2.41 -2.44
CA THR A 5 -9.32 3.62 -3.28
C THR A 5 -9.45 4.89 -2.44
N LEU A 6 -10.41 4.95 -1.51
CA LEU A 6 -10.59 6.11 -0.63
C LEU A 6 -9.38 6.35 0.28
N VAL A 7 -8.81 5.28 0.84
CA VAL A 7 -7.59 5.37 1.66
C VAL A 7 -6.42 5.91 0.86
N TYR A 8 -6.17 5.35 -0.33
CA TYR A 8 -5.09 5.83 -1.20
C TYR A 8 -5.31 7.26 -1.70
N ALA A 9 -6.56 7.64 -1.98
CA ALA A 9 -6.90 9.02 -2.37
C ALA A 9 -6.62 10.01 -1.23
N ALA A 10 -6.97 9.65 0.02
CA ALA A 10 -6.67 10.47 1.19
C ALA A 10 -5.15 10.62 1.42
N MET A 11 -4.38 9.53 1.29
CA MET A 11 -2.92 9.58 1.38
C MET A 11 -2.31 10.45 0.28
N ALA A 12 -2.73 10.24 -0.97
CA ALA A 12 -2.26 11.03 -2.10
C ALA A 12 -2.53 12.52 -1.88
N TRP A 13 -3.71 12.86 -1.34
CA TRP A 13 -4.05 14.24 -1.05
C TRP A 13 -3.17 14.83 0.06
N HIS A 14 -3.00 14.10 1.16
CA HIS A 14 -2.14 14.52 2.27
C HIS A 14 -0.69 14.77 1.81
N GLU A 15 -0.12 13.85 1.03
CA GLU A 15 1.23 14.00 0.48
C GLU A 15 1.34 15.17 -0.49
N TRP A 16 0.33 15.38 -1.34
CA TRP A 16 0.33 16.50 -2.27
C TRP A 16 0.24 17.85 -1.56
N LEU A 17 -0.56 17.95 -0.49
CA LEU A 17 -0.59 19.13 0.40
C LEU A 17 0.79 19.40 0.99
N TYR A 18 1.43 18.37 1.54
CA TYR A 18 2.74 18.48 2.16
C TYR A 18 3.81 18.95 1.16
N LEU A 19 3.83 18.37 -0.05
CA LEU A 19 4.77 18.75 -1.11
C LEU A 19 4.53 20.17 -1.61
N SER A 20 3.26 20.60 -1.65
CA SER A 20 2.85 21.95 -2.08
C SER A 20 3.25 23.00 -1.07
N GLN A 21 2.94 22.77 0.21
CA GLN A 21 3.33 23.66 1.31
C GLN A 21 4.85 23.85 1.42
N ARG A 22 5.63 22.84 1.04
CA ARG A 22 7.10 22.90 1.08
C ARG A 22 7.77 23.29 -0.24
N ASN A 23 7.00 23.74 -1.24
CA ASN A 23 7.52 24.16 -2.56
C ASN A 23 8.55 23.17 -3.14
N ARG A 24 8.25 21.86 -3.04
CA ARG A 24 9.17 20.82 -3.52
C ARG A 24 9.25 20.82 -5.05
N LYS A 25 10.38 20.37 -5.59
CA LYS A 25 10.60 20.29 -7.05
C LYS A 25 9.58 19.35 -7.69
N LYS A 26 9.16 19.65 -8.93
CA LYS A 26 8.26 18.80 -9.74
C LYS A 26 8.69 17.33 -9.81
N ARG A 27 10.00 17.06 -9.79
CA ARG A 27 10.55 15.69 -9.75
C ARG A 27 10.10 14.90 -8.51
N THR A 28 10.02 15.54 -7.35
CA THR A 28 9.58 14.89 -6.10
C THR A 28 8.11 14.47 -6.17
N TYR A 29 7.26 15.29 -6.80
CA TYR A 29 5.86 14.92 -7.04
C TYR A 29 5.71 13.68 -7.90
N TRP A 30 6.49 13.57 -8.98
CA TRP A 30 6.49 12.37 -9.82
C TRP A 30 6.96 11.14 -9.07
N ILE A 31 8.03 11.24 -8.27
CA ILE A 31 8.53 10.11 -7.48
C ILE A 31 7.46 9.66 -6.48
N VAL A 32 6.93 10.57 -5.66
CA VAL A 32 5.94 10.24 -4.63
C VAL A 32 4.65 9.71 -5.28
N GLY A 33 4.17 10.36 -6.34
CA GLY A 33 3.00 9.90 -7.09
C GLY A 33 3.18 8.51 -7.69
N SER A 34 4.34 8.22 -8.29
CA SER A 34 4.65 6.89 -8.82
C SER A 34 4.71 5.82 -7.73
N PHE A 35 5.27 6.13 -6.55
CA PHE A 35 5.28 5.21 -5.41
C PHE A 35 3.86 4.90 -4.91
N ILE A 36 3.03 5.92 -4.73
CA ILE A 36 1.63 5.77 -4.30
C ILE A 36 0.84 4.97 -5.34
N ALA A 37 1.02 5.28 -6.63
CA ALA A 37 0.36 4.56 -7.72
C ALA A 37 0.79 3.08 -7.79
N ALA A 38 2.09 2.79 -7.68
CA ALA A 38 2.60 1.42 -7.66
C ALA A 38 2.05 0.63 -6.47
N ALA A 39 2.01 1.23 -5.29
CA ALA A 39 1.46 0.60 -4.08
C ALA A 39 -0.05 0.35 -4.21
N PHE A 40 -0.81 1.31 -4.78
CA PHE A 40 -2.23 1.12 -5.07
C PHE A 40 -2.45 -0.03 -6.05
N LEU A 41 -1.72 -0.05 -7.18
CA LEU A 41 -1.82 -1.11 -8.18
C LEU A 41 -1.48 -2.48 -7.61
N TYR A 42 -0.43 -2.57 -6.79
CA TYR A 42 -0.08 -3.81 -6.10
C TYR A 42 -1.22 -4.29 -5.18
N THR A 43 -1.75 -3.39 -4.34
CA THR A 43 -2.83 -3.72 -3.40
C THR A 43 -4.11 -4.12 -4.14
N SER A 44 -4.42 -3.43 -5.24
CA SER A 44 -5.52 -3.76 -6.13
C SER A 44 -5.33 -5.13 -6.79
N ALA A 45 -4.12 -5.44 -7.27
CA ALA A 45 -3.79 -6.73 -7.85
C ALA A 45 -3.93 -7.86 -6.82
N VAL A 46 -3.38 -7.71 -5.61
CA VAL A 46 -3.50 -8.70 -4.53
C VAL A 46 -4.96 -8.95 -4.13
N PHE A 47 -5.80 -7.91 -4.12
CA PHE A 47 -7.20 -8.08 -3.79
C PHE A 47 -8.02 -8.68 -4.94
N CYS A 48 -7.71 -8.33 -6.19
CA CYS A 48 -8.45 -8.82 -7.36
C CYS A 48 -8.04 -10.26 -7.72
N PHE A 49 -6.76 -10.58 -7.58
CA PHE A 49 -6.20 -11.91 -7.83
C PHE A 49 -5.85 -12.57 -6.49
N LYS A 50 -6.78 -13.40 -5.97
CA LYS A 50 -6.65 -14.11 -4.68
C LYS A 50 -5.44 -15.05 -4.58
N ASP A 51 -4.79 -15.37 -5.71
CA ASP A 51 -3.62 -16.23 -5.79
C ASP A 51 -2.28 -15.49 -5.73
N PHE A 52 -2.28 -14.15 -5.70
CA PHE A 52 -1.05 -13.41 -5.46
C PHE A 52 -0.58 -13.59 -4.01
N ALA A 53 0.74 -13.56 -3.80
CA ALA A 53 1.38 -13.66 -2.50
C ALA A 53 0.95 -12.50 -1.60
N SER A 54 -0.18 -12.66 -0.91
CA SER A 54 -0.69 -11.67 0.00
C SER A 54 0.22 -11.62 1.24
N PRO A 55 0.48 -10.42 1.79
CA PRO A 55 1.20 -10.29 3.06
C PRO A 55 0.60 -11.17 4.17
N ASN A 56 -0.72 -11.40 4.13
CA ASN A 56 -1.42 -12.27 5.07
C ASN A 56 -0.95 -13.73 5.00
N ARG A 57 -0.69 -14.29 3.82
CA ARG A 57 -0.14 -15.65 3.70
C ARG A 57 1.30 -15.72 4.22
N LEU A 58 2.09 -14.66 4.05
CA LEU A 58 3.44 -14.57 4.61
C LEU A 58 3.43 -14.48 6.14
N ILE A 59 2.51 -13.68 6.70
CA ILE A 59 2.29 -13.57 8.14
C ILE A 59 1.82 -14.91 8.71
N GLU A 60 0.90 -15.60 8.03
CA GLU A 60 0.44 -16.93 8.42
C GLU A 60 1.59 -17.94 8.39
N TYR A 61 2.43 -17.93 7.35
CA TYR A 61 3.60 -18.80 7.26
C TYR A 61 4.63 -18.51 8.36
N ALA A 62 4.88 -17.23 8.67
CA ALA A 62 5.83 -16.82 9.70
C ALA A 62 5.33 -17.14 11.13
N LEU A 63 4.02 -17.08 11.37
CA LEU A 63 3.40 -17.34 12.68
C LEU A 63 2.98 -18.80 12.89
N ARG A 64 2.94 -19.63 11.84
CA ARG A 64 2.72 -21.10 11.94
C ARG A 64 3.53 -21.79 13.04
N PRO A 65 4.84 -21.55 13.22
CA PRO A 65 5.60 -22.18 14.31
C PRO A 65 5.11 -21.76 15.71
N VAL A 66 4.61 -20.52 15.89
CA VAL A 66 4.09 -20.03 17.17
C VAL A 66 2.72 -20.62 17.48
N LEU A 67 1.85 -20.73 16.46
CA LEU A 67 0.51 -21.34 16.57
C LEU A 67 0.56 -22.84 16.92
N ASN A 68 1.62 -23.55 16.53
CA ASN A 68 1.80 -24.97 16.84
C ASN A 68 2.26 -25.24 18.29
N ILE A 69 2.73 -24.22 19.02
CA ILE A 69 3.16 -24.35 20.42
C ILE A 69 1.98 -24.11 21.38
N ILE A 70 0.95 -23.39 20.93
CA ILE A 70 -0.21 -22.99 21.76
C ILE A 70 -1.35 -24.02 21.68
N ARG A 71 -1.31 -24.96 20.74
CA ARG A 71 -2.31 -26.03 20.54
C ARG A 71 -1.83 -27.34 21.17
#